data_AF-A0A0X3T8S9-F1
#
_entry.id   AF-A0A0X3T8S9-F1
#
_cell.length_a   1.000
_cell.length_b   1.000
_cell.length_c   1.000
_cell.angle_alpha   90.00
_cell.angle_beta   90.00
_cell.angle_gamma   90.00
#
_symmetry.space_group_name_H-M   'P 1'
#
loop_
_entity.id
_entity.type
_entity.pdbx_description
1 polymer ?
#
loop_
_entity_poly.entity_id
_entity_poly.type
_entity_poly.pdbx_seq_one_letter_code
_entity_poly.pdbx_strand_id
1 'polypeptide(L)' 'MDIWQKLFLYLGAANAAVILLVVLIVLSNAENGQLTVEGVSHLQPQMESFYAIFKWFVYVWLASALVVFARFLMRLFGRR' A
#
# COMPACT_ATOMS: atom_id res chain seq x y z
N MET A 1 -6.02 -18.83 11.16
CA MET A 1 -5.60 -17.44 11.02
C MET A 1 -6.16 -16.61 12.15
N ASP A 2 -5.28 -16.00 12.94
CA ASP A 2 -5.70 -15.05 13.97
C ASP A 2 -6.20 -13.74 13.34
N ILE A 3 -6.80 -12.87 14.15
CA ILE A 3 -7.35 -11.59 13.68
C ILE A 3 -6.26 -10.68 13.07
N TRP A 4 -5.03 -10.73 13.59
CA TRP A 4 -3.91 -9.91 13.12
C TRP A 4 -3.41 -10.36 11.75
N GLN A 5 -3.35 -11.67 11.51
CA GLN A 5 -3.02 -12.25 10.21
C GLN A 5 -4.10 -11.96 9.17
N LYS A 6 -5.39 -12.02 9.56
CA LYS A 6 -6.50 -11.62 8.68
C LYS A 6 -6.40 -10.16 8.28
N LEU A 7 -6.20 -9.26 9.25
CA LEU A 7 -6.03 -7.83 8.99
C LEU A 7 -4.83 -7.57 8.09
N PHE A 8 -3.68 -8.15 8.40
CA PHE A 8 -2.46 -8.00 7.59
C PHE A 8 -2.66 -8.45 6.15
N LEU A 9 -3.26 -9.62 5.93
CA LEU A 9 -3.48 -10.16 4.59
C LEU A 9 -4.50 -9.34 3.79
N TYR A 10 -5.68 -9.07 4.36
CA TYR A 10 -6.75 -8.39 3.62
C TYR A 10 -6.45 -6.91 3.39
N LEU A 11 -5.91 -6.20 4.40
CA LEU A 11 -5.48 -4.81 4.20
C LEU A 11 -4.28 -4.74 3.26
N GLY A 12 -3.38 -5.73 3.29
CA GLY A 12 -2.27 -5.83 2.35
C GLY A 12 -2.74 -6.02 0.91
N ALA A 13 -3.70 -6.92 0.67
CA ALA A 13 -4.31 -7.11 -0.63
C ALA A 13 -5.04 -5.85 -1.12
N ALA A 14 -5.78 -5.17 -0.23
CA ALA A 14 -6.42 -3.90 -0.55
C ALA A 14 -5.39 -2.82 -0.92
N ASN A 15 -4.29 -2.71 -0.16
CA ASN A 15 -3.19 -1.79 -0.48
C ASN A 15 -2.60 -2.06 -1.86
N ALA A 16 -2.32 -3.33 -2.18
CA ALA A 16 -1.77 -3.71 -3.47
C ALA A 16 -2.73 -3.38 -4.63
N ALA A 17 -4.03 -3.68 -4.47
CA ALA A 17 -5.04 -3.35 -5.48
C ALA A 17 -5.17 -1.84 -5.70
N VAL A 18 -5.13 -1.05 -4.64
CA VAL A 18 -5.20 0.41 -4.72
C VAL A 18 -3.96 1.00 -5.39
N ILE A 19 -2.76 0.53 -5.03
CA ILE A 19 -1.52 0.95 -5.69
C ILE A 19 -1.55 0.60 -7.17
N LEU A 20 -2.01 -0.59 -7.53
CA LEU A 20 -2.16 -1.00 -8.92
C LEU A 20 -3.11 -0.07 -9.69
N LEU A 21 -4.26 0.29 -9.10
CA LEU A 21 -5.18 1.25 -9.71
C LEU A 21 -4.53 2.62 -9.93
N VAL A 22 -3.82 3.14 -8.93
CA VAL A 22 -3.09 4.42 -9.07
C VAL A 22 -2.07 4.34 -10.20
N VAL A 23 -1.30 3.26 -10.28
CA VAL A 23 -0.33 3.03 -11.37
C VAL A 23 -1.02 3.00 -12.73
N LEU A 24 -2.17 2.32 -12.87
CA LEU A 24 -2.93 2.28 -14.12
C LEU A 24 -3.47 3.65 -14.53
N ILE A 25 -3.97 4.45 -13.58
CA ILE A 25 -4.43 5.82 -13.82
C ILE A 25 -3.27 6.71 -14.27
N VAL A 26 -2.09 6.58 -13.65
CA VAL A 26 -0.92 7.35 -14.06
C VAL A 26 -0.47 6.92 -15.46
N LEU A 27 -0.37 5.61 -15.72
CA LEU A 27 0.04 5.07 -17.01
C LEU A 27 -0.95 5.37 -18.15
N SER A 28 -2.23 5.57 -17.87
CA SER A 28 -3.20 5.97 -18.89
C SER A 28 -2.93 7.37 -19.48
N ASN A 29 -2.06 8.15 -18.84
CA ASN A 29 -1.61 9.46 -19.30
C ASN A 29 -0.23 9.41 -19.99
N ALA A 30 0.29 8.22 -20.27
CA ALA A 30 1.54 8.06 -21.02
C ALA A 30 1.34 8.41 -22.49
N GLU A 31 2.14 9.32 -23.02
CA GLU A 31 2.16 9.70 -24.43
C GLU A 31 3.32 8.99 -25.13
N ASN A 32 3.05 8.33 -26.26
CA ASN A 32 4.06 7.55 -27.01
C ASN A 32 4.81 6.50 -26.15
N GLY A 33 4.14 5.94 -25.14
CA GLY A 33 4.74 4.97 -24.21
C GLY A 33 5.67 5.60 -23.17
N GLN A 34 5.68 6.92 -23.04
CA GLN A 34 6.48 7.65 -22.06
C GLN A 34 5.58 8.47 -21.13
N LEU A 35 5.94 8.49 -19.85
CA LEU A 35 5.33 9.35 -18.85
C LEU A 35 6.10 10.66 -18.80
N THR A 36 5.42 11.77 -19.05
CA THR A 36 5.97 13.13 -18.93
C THR A 36 5.42 13.82 -17.69
N VAL A 37 6.19 14.77 -17.15
CA VAL A 37 5.75 15.56 -15.99
C VAL A 37 4.54 16.41 -16.35
N GLU A 38 4.51 17.01 -17.55
CA GLU A 38 3.35 17.77 -18.00
C GLU A 38 2.10 16.90 -18.08
N GLY A 39 2.22 15.68 -18.61
CA GLY A 39 1.10 14.74 -18.81
C GLY A 39 0.43 14.29 -17.50
N VAL A 40 1.14 14.30 -16.38
CA VAL A 40 0.60 13.90 -15.06
C VAL A 40 0.40 15.06 -14.09
N SER A 41 0.86 16.27 -14.42
CA SER A 41 0.77 17.45 -13.56
C SER A 41 -0.66 17.74 -13.09
N HIS A 42 -1.64 17.53 -13.97
CA HIS A 42 -3.05 17.76 -13.69
C HIS A 42 -3.64 16.79 -12.65
N LEU A 43 -2.98 15.65 -12.38
CA LEU A 43 -3.37 14.65 -11.37
C LEU A 43 -2.81 14.97 -9.98
N GLN A 44 -1.84 15.89 -9.87
CA GLN A 44 -1.14 16.16 -8.62
C GLN A 44 -2.10 16.49 -7.45
N PRO A 45 -3.09 17.39 -7.60
CA PRO A 45 -4.00 17.71 -6.50
C PRO A 45 -4.81 16.50 -6.00
N GLN A 46 -5.25 15.65 -6.93
CA GLN A 46 -6.03 14.44 -6.63
C GLN A 46 -5.14 13.41 -5.95
N MET A 47 -3.89 13.23 -6.42
CA MET A 47 -2.93 12.30 -5.83
C MET A 47 -2.49 12.73 -4.43
N GLU A 48 -2.28 14.02 -4.20
CA GLU A 48 -1.96 14.57 -2.87
C GLU A 48 -3.12 14.36 -1.89
N SER A 49 -4.35 14.66 -2.32
CA SER A 49 -5.56 14.45 -1.51
C SER A 49 -5.75 12.96 -1.18
N PHE A 50 -5.61 12.10 -2.21
CA PHE A 50 -5.69 10.66 -2.05
C PHE A 50 -4.61 10.14 -1.08
N TYR A 51 -3.35 10.56 -1.24
CA TYR A 51 -2.25 10.18 -0.36
C TYR A 51 -2.49 10.59 1.09
N ALA A 52 -3.03 11.80 1.32
CA ALA A 52 -3.31 12.29 2.67
C ALA A 52 -4.27 11.40 3.45
N ILE A 53 -5.20 10.72 2.75
CA ILE A 53 -6.15 9.77 3.33
C ILE A 53 -5.52 8.36 3.36
N PHE A 54 -4.97 7.92 2.25
CA PHE A 54 -4.47 6.55 2.06
C PHE A 54 -3.31 6.21 3.00
N LYS A 55 -2.45 7.18 3.35
CA LYS A 55 -1.34 6.98 4.30
C LYS A 55 -1.81 6.41 5.65
N TRP A 56 -2.99 6.80 6.13
CA TRP A 56 -3.54 6.29 7.39
C TRP A 56 -3.91 4.81 7.28
N PHE A 57 -4.46 4.40 6.14
CA PHE A 57 -4.79 3.01 5.87
C PHE A 57 -3.51 2.15 5.80
N VAL A 58 -2.44 2.67 5.19
CA VAL A 58 -1.11 2.03 5.19
C VAL A 58 -0.53 1.94 6.61
N TYR A 59 -0.69 2.96 7.45
CA TYR A 59 -0.23 2.93 8.85
C TYR A 59 -0.94 1.86 9.68
N VAL A 60 -2.26 1.72 9.52
CA VAL A 60 -3.02 0.64 10.19
C VAL A 60 -2.52 -0.73 9.74
N TRP A 61 -2.28 -0.91 8.43
CA TRP A 61 -1.70 -2.14 7.91
C TRP A 61 -0.30 -2.41 8.46
N LEU A 62 0.58 -1.40 8.49
CA LEU A 62 1.93 -1.50 9.06
C LEU A 62 1.92 -1.94 10.53
N ALA A 63 0.99 -1.41 11.34
CA ALA A 63 0.83 -1.86 12.73
C ALA A 63 0.52 -3.36 12.82
N SER A 64 -0.38 -3.86 11.96
CA SER A 64 -0.68 -5.30 11.89
C SER A 64 0.54 -6.13 11.43
N ALA A 65 1.33 -5.60 10.49
CA ALA A 65 2.56 -6.23 10.00
C ALA A 65 3.59 -6.40 11.13
N LEU A 66 3.79 -5.35 11.95
CA LEU A 66 4.71 -5.38 13.08
C LEU A 66 4.30 -6.43 14.12
N VAL A 67 3.00 -6.56 14.42
CA VAL A 67 2.50 -7.57 15.37
C VAL A 67 2.75 -8.98 14.83
N VAL A 68 2.43 -9.23 13.55
CA VAL A 68 2.66 -10.54 12.92
C VAL A 68 4.16 -10.86 12.86
N PHE A 69 4.99 -9.87 12.52
CA PHE A 69 6.43 -10.03 12.46
C PHE A 69 7.05 -10.31 13.82
N ALA A 70 6.67 -9.59 14.87
CA ALA A 70 7.12 -9.85 16.23
C ALA A 70 6.75 -11.27 16.69
N ARG A 71 5.53 -11.74 16.39
CA ARG A 71 5.12 -13.13 16.66
C ARG A 71 5.95 -14.14 15.90
N PHE A 72 6.29 -13.85 14.65
CA PHE A 72 7.17 -14.68 13.86
C PHE A 72 8.57 -14.77 14.48
N LEU A 73 9.17 -13.65 14.88
CA LEU A 73 10.48 -13.61 15.54
C LEU A 73 10.48 -14.38 16.87
N MET A 74 9.46 -14.17 17.71
CA MET A 74 9.33 -14.90 18.98
C MET A 74 9.26 -16.41 18.78
N ARG A 75 8.58 -16.88 17.72
CA ARG A 75 8.52 -18.32 17.41
C ARG A 75 9.82 -18.87 16.85
N LEU A 76 10.54 -18.06 16.08
CA LEU A 76 11.79 -18.45 15.45
C LEU A 76 12.92 -18.55 16.48
N PHE A 77 13.01 -17.58 17.40
CA PHE A 77 14.09 -17.48 18.38
C PHE A 77 13.74 -17.99 19.78
N GLY A 78 12.46 -18.12 20.12
CA GLY A 78 11.98 -18.61 21.42
C GLY A 78 11.84 -20.13 21.51
N ARG A 79 12.10 -20.87 20.43
CA ARG A 79 12.24 -22.34 20.47
C ARG A 79 13.66 -22.68 20.93
N ARG A 80 13.86 -22.69 22.25
CA ARG A 80 14.82 -23.57 22.93
C ARG A 80 14.04 -24.52 23.81
#